data_AF-A0AA42YDP5-F1
#
_entry.id   AF-A0AA42YDP5-F1
#
_cell.length_a   1.000
_cell.length_b   1.000
_cell.length_c   1.000
_cell.angle_alpha   90.00
_cell.angle_beta   90.00
_cell.angle_gamma   90.00
#
_symmetry.space_group_name_H-M   'P 1'
#
loop_
_entity.id
_entity.type
_entity.pdbx_description
1 polymer ?
#
loop_
_entity_poly.entity_id
_entity_poly.type
_entity_poly.pdbx_seq_one_letter_code
_entity_poly.pdbx_strand_id
1 'polypeptide(L)'
;MPQPLALMGTMVLSLAGALAIDWLGHRAGLTPPGFVVPEGREARVWGALVRRSLAIMLLAAVLWLGVFGALATLGAAPPADLTGTGVGVLFLLHLVFAAAIVLWYLLGFAGFRSLSLPRVLGLETASLPRELLVGLGAGVGAWVVVIAVLLVVGLVIVATGGEDALPREPPAMIPWIAGLPIAVRLAVSLSAGFFEELFFRGFLQPRTGVALSTALFVLAHANYEQPLMLVGIALLSLIFAQLVRWRRNIWPAIVAHALFDAVQLLVVVPMALEFLERGEAGPWLPIAGLG
;
A
#
# COMPACT_ATOMS: atom_id res chain seq x y z
N MET A 1 16.77 -9.42 15.38
CA MET A 1 17.31 -8.82 14.14
C MET A 1 17.12 -9.81 13.01
N PRO A 2 16.71 -9.38 11.80
CA PRO A 2 16.55 -10.28 10.67
C PRO A 2 17.88 -10.96 10.32
N GLN A 3 17.83 -12.22 9.89
CA GLN A 3 19.03 -12.95 9.50
C GLN A 3 19.68 -12.28 8.27
N PRO A 4 21.02 -12.18 8.18
CA PRO A 4 21.70 -11.52 7.06
C PRO A 4 21.27 -12.04 5.67
N LEU A 5 20.99 -13.34 5.57
CA LEU A 5 20.50 -13.97 4.34
C LEU A 5 19.10 -13.47 3.94
N ALA A 6 18.21 -13.24 4.90
CA ALA A 6 16.87 -12.72 4.64
C ALA A 6 16.94 -11.26 4.14
N LEU A 7 17.82 -10.45 4.73
CA LEU A 7 18.08 -9.08 4.26
C LEU A 7 18.65 -9.08 2.83
N MET A 8 19.64 -9.92 2.55
CA MET A 8 20.21 -10.03 1.22
C MET A 8 19.18 -10.50 0.19
N GLY A 9 18.35 -11.49 0.54
CA GLY A 9 17.28 -11.99 -0.31
C GLY A 9 16.28 -10.90 -0.70
N THR A 10 15.85 -10.06 0.25
CA THR A 10 14.91 -8.97 -0.04
C THR A 10 15.54 -7.86 -0.90
N MET A 11 16.84 -7.57 -0.73
CA MET A 11 17.56 -6.64 -1.63
C MET A 11 17.60 -7.17 -3.07
N VAL A 12 17.89 -8.46 -3.26
CA VAL A 12 17.90 -9.10 -4.59
C VAL A 12 16.51 -9.06 -5.23
N LEU A 13 15.45 -9.41 -4.48
CA LEU A 13 14.07 -9.32 -4.95
C LEU A 13 13.69 -7.90 -5.34
N SER A 14 14.16 -6.91 -4.59
CA SER A 14 13.87 -5.50 -4.86
C SER A 14 14.53 -4.99 -6.13
N LEU A 15 15.80 -5.37 -6.38
CA LEU A 15 16.48 -5.05 -7.63
C LEU A 15 15.83 -5.76 -8.82
N ALA A 16 15.50 -7.05 -8.68
CA ALA A 16 14.80 -7.80 -9.71
C ALA A 16 13.41 -7.19 -10.02
N GLY A 17 12.66 -6.81 -8.97
CA GLY A 17 11.38 -6.11 -9.10
C GLY A 17 11.52 -4.77 -9.82
N ALA A 18 12.51 -3.96 -9.46
CA ALA A 18 12.75 -2.67 -10.12
C ALA A 18 13.10 -2.83 -11.61
N LEU A 19 13.94 -3.81 -11.96
CA LEU A 19 14.26 -4.16 -13.34
C LEU A 19 13.03 -4.64 -14.12
N ALA A 20 12.19 -5.48 -13.50
CA ALA A 20 10.95 -5.95 -14.11
C ALA A 20 9.95 -4.80 -14.35
N ILE A 21 9.80 -3.87 -13.39
CA ILE A 21 8.93 -2.70 -13.52
C ILE A 21 9.43 -1.76 -14.62
N ASP A 22 10.74 -1.51 -14.70
CA ASP A 22 11.34 -0.70 -15.77
C ASP A 22 11.10 -1.34 -17.15
N TRP A 23 11.30 -2.66 -17.26
CA TRP A 23 11.05 -3.40 -18.50
C TRP A 23 9.57 -3.41 -18.91
N LEU A 24 8.64 -3.63 -17.95
CA LEU A 24 7.20 -3.57 -18.21
C LEU A 24 6.78 -2.16 -18.61
N GLY A 25 7.29 -1.13 -17.93
CA GLY A 25 7.07 0.26 -18.28
C GLY A 25 7.56 0.58 -19.69
N HIS A 26 8.71 0.03 -20.10
CA HIS A 26 9.20 0.17 -21.47
C HIS A 26 8.26 -0.48 -22.49
N ARG A 27 7.79 -1.71 -22.22
CA ARG A 27 6.81 -2.39 -23.09
C ARG A 27 5.46 -1.66 -23.17
N ALA A 28 5.06 -0.98 -22.10
CA ALA A 28 3.86 -0.15 -22.05
C ALA A 28 4.03 1.22 -22.73
N GLY A 29 5.21 1.55 -23.27
CA GLY A 29 5.48 2.86 -23.86
C GLY A 29 5.59 3.99 -22.84
N LEU A 30 5.87 3.67 -21.58
CA LEU A 30 5.96 4.62 -20.46
C LEU A 30 7.40 5.01 -20.11
N THR A 31 8.38 4.70 -20.97
CA THR A 31 9.77 5.12 -20.77
C THR A 31 9.87 6.66 -20.82
N PRO A 32 10.34 7.32 -19.75
CA PRO A 32 10.63 8.75 -19.79
C PRO A 32 11.66 9.13 -20.86
N PRO A 33 11.56 10.33 -21.45
CA PRO A 33 12.48 10.78 -22.49
C PRO A 33 13.94 10.80 -22.03
N GLY A 34 14.20 11.10 -20.74
CA GLY A 34 15.53 11.09 -20.17
C GLY A 34 16.18 9.71 -20.03
N PHE A 35 15.43 8.63 -20.24
CA PHE A 35 15.94 7.25 -20.20
C PHE A 35 16.11 6.63 -21.59
N VAL A 36 15.62 7.31 -22.64
CA VAL A 36 15.77 6.86 -24.02
C VAL A 36 17.21 7.09 -24.46
N VAL A 37 17.90 6.01 -24.82
CA VAL A 37 19.25 6.09 -25.36
C VAL A 37 19.17 6.57 -26.81
N PRO A 38 19.70 7.76 -27.15
CA PRO A 38 19.64 8.26 -28.52
C PRO A 38 20.66 7.55 -29.40
N GLU A 39 20.35 7.40 -30.69
CA GLU A 39 21.35 7.02 -31.70
C GLU A 39 22.34 8.18 -31.90
N GLY A 40 23.65 7.92 -31.74
CA GLY A 40 24.71 8.90 -31.99
C GLY A 40 25.54 9.28 -30.76
N ARG A 41 25.76 10.60 -30.56
CA ARG A 41 26.82 11.17 -29.68
C ARG A 41 26.94 10.46 -28.33
N GLU A 42 28.11 9.87 -28.06
CA GLU A 42 28.42 9.09 -26.86
C GLU A 42 28.04 9.78 -25.54
N ALA A 43 28.32 11.08 -25.41
CA ALA A 43 28.00 11.83 -24.19
C ALA A 43 26.49 11.82 -23.85
N ARG A 44 25.61 11.80 -24.87
CA ARG A 44 24.15 11.72 -24.66
C ARG A 44 23.71 10.30 -24.31
N VAL A 45 24.38 9.29 -24.87
CA VAL A 45 24.18 7.87 -24.53
C VAL A 45 24.48 7.63 -23.05
N TRP A 46 25.66 8.04 -22.57
CA TRP A 46 26.05 7.89 -21.17
C TRP A 46 25.11 8.62 -20.21
N GLY A 47 24.67 9.83 -20.56
CA GLY A 47 23.69 10.57 -19.77
C GLY A 47 22.36 9.82 -19.57
N ALA A 48 21.81 9.24 -20.64
CA ALA A 48 20.57 8.46 -20.57
C ALA A 48 20.73 7.17 -19.75
N LEU A 49 21.84 6.45 -19.95
CA LEU A 49 22.14 5.23 -19.20
C LEU A 49 22.30 5.50 -17.71
N VAL A 50 23.05 6.54 -17.33
CA VAL A 50 23.23 6.91 -15.92
C VAL A 50 21.89 7.29 -15.29
N ARG A 51 21.08 8.12 -15.95
CA ARG A 51 19.76 8.52 -15.42
C ARG A 51 18.83 7.32 -15.21
N ARG A 52 18.78 6.39 -16.17
CA ARG A 52 17.96 5.17 -16.06
C ARG A 52 18.47 4.25 -14.95
N SER A 53 19.78 4.03 -14.86
CA SER A 53 20.38 3.21 -13.80
C SER A 53 20.10 3.79 -12.41
N LEU A 54 20.25 5.11 -12.23
CA LEU A 54 19.91 5.78 -10.97
C LEU A 54 18.42 5.62 -10.62
N ALA A 55 17.54 5.72 -11.62
CA ALA A 55 16.10 5.54 -11.42
C ALA A 55 15.74 4.10 -11.02
N ILE A 56 16.40 3.09 -11.60
CA ILE A 56 16.24 1.68 -11.22
C ILE A 56 16.75 1.45 -9.80
N MET A 57 17.92 1.99 -9.44
CA MET A 57 18.47 1.87 -8.09
C MET A 57 17.58 2.56 -7.04
N LEU A 58 17.04 3.73 -7.37
CA LEU A 58 16.07 4.43 -6.53
C LEU A 58 14.81 3.57 -6.31
N LEU A 59 14.26 3.01 -7.39
CA LEU A 59 13.09 2.14 -7.30
C LEU A 59 13.38 0.88 -6.49
N ALA A 60 14.55 0.26 -6.68
CA ALA A 60 14.97 -0.90 -5.91
C ALA A 60 15.07 -0.57 -4.41
N ALA A 61 15.64 0.57 -4.04
CA ALA A 61 15.72 0.99 -2.64
C ALA A 61 14.33 1.18 -2.02
N VAL A 62 13.40 1.77 -2.76
CA VAL A 62 12.03 2.03 -2.27
C VAL A 62 11.22 0.73 -2.17
N LEU A 63 11.37 -0.18 -3.13
CA LEU A 63 10.76 -1.50 -3.06
C LEU A 63 11.34 -2.32 -1.90
N TRP A 64 12.64 -2.17 -1.62
CA TRP A 64 13.26 -2.84 -0.48
C TRP A 64 12.70 -2.31 0.84
N LEU A 65 12.65 -0.99 1.02
CA LEU A 65 12.15 -0.38 2.26
C LEU A 65 10.64 -0.57 2.46
N GLY A 66 9.86 -0.42 1.39
CA GLY A 66 8.40 -0.32 1.45
C GLY A 66 7.62 -1.56 1.04
N VAL A 67 8.26 -2.56 0.41
CA VAL A 67 7.55 -3.74 -0.12
C VAL A 67 8.21 -5.04 0.34
N PHE A 68 9.43 -5.32 -0.10
CA PHE A 68 10.09 -6.60 0.17
C PHE A 68 10.71 -6.67 1.56
N GLY A 69 11.01 -5.54 2.21
CA GLY A 69 11.61 -5.51 3.55
C GLY A 69 10.75 -6.21 4.61
N ALA A 70 9.43 -6.16 4.45
CA ALA A 70 8.48 -6.89 5.30
C ALA A 70 8.73 -8.41 5.29
N LEU A 71 9.24 -8.98 4.19
CA LEU A 71 9.56 -10.41 4.11
C LEU A 71 10.77 -10.78 4.97
N ALA A 72 11.70 -9.86 5.21
CA ALA A 72 12.87 -10.12 6.04
C ALA A 72 12.51 -10.22 7.54
N THR A 73 11.35 -9.70 7.93
CA THR A 73 10.86 -9.72 9.31
C THR A 73 9.87 -10.86 9.58
N LEU A 74 9.51 -11.67 8.57
CA LEU A 74 8.56 -12.77 8.74
C LEU A 74 9.05 -13.80 9.77
N GLY A 75 8.18 -14.13 10.72
CA GLY A 75 8.47 -15.03 11.83
C GLY A 75 9.43 -14.46 12.87
N ALA A 76 9.81 -13.19 12.76
CA ALA A 76 10.51 -12.49 13.83
C ALA A 76 9.52 -12.18 14.95
N ALA A 77 9.97 -12.29 16.21
CA ALA A 77 9.15 -11.86 17.32
C ALA A 77 8.71 -10.40 17.11
N PRO A 78 7.41 -10.08 17.23
CA PRO A 78 6.93 -8.71 17.11
C PRO A 78 7.68 -7.86 18.15
N PRO A 79 7.99 -6.59 17.83
CA PRO A 79 8.58 -5.70 18.82
C PRO A 79 7.65 -5.66 20.04
N ALA A 80 8.14 -6.17 21.17
CA ALA A 80 7.35 -6.33 22.40
C ALA A 80 6.91 -5.00 23.01
N ASP A 81 7.49 -3.89 22.54
CA ASP A 81 7.23 -2.57 23.07
C ASP A 81 7.34 -1.50 21.96
N LEU A 82 6.24 -0.79 21.73
CA LEU A 82 6.16 0.35 20.81
C LEU A 82 6.24 1.70 21.54
N THR A 83 6.40 1.74 22.87
CA THR A 83 6.38 2.98 23.68
C THR A 83 7.48 3.97 23.32
N GLY A 84 8.61 3.49 22.80
CA GLY A 84 9.70 4.33 22.28
C GLY A 84 9.54 4.77 20.82
N THR A 85 8.50 4.31 20.12
CA THR A 85 8.30 4.61 18.69
C THR A 85 7.64 5.97 18.54
N GLY A 86 8.39 6.94 18.01
CA GLY A 86 7.84 8.26 17.70
C GLY A 86 6.78 8.21 16.60
N VAL A 87 5.72 9.00 16.73
CA VAL A 87 4.62 9.12 15.75
C VAL A 87 5.13 9.41 14.33
N GLY A 88 6.26 10.10 14.19
CA GLY A 88 6.87 10.39 12.89
C GLY A 88 7.22 9.16 12.06
N VAL A 89 7.46 8.00 12.69
CA VAL A 89 7.73 6.73 11.99
C VAL A 89 6.56 6.32 11.10
N LEU A 90 5.32 6.63 11.50
CA LEU A 90 4.10 6.32 10.72
C LEU A 90 4.04 7.04 9.38
N PHE A 91 4.80 8.12 9.20
CA PHE A 91 4.81 8.93 7.99
C PHE A 91 6.08 8.74 7.15
N LEU A 92 7.10 8.07 7.69
CA LEU A 92 8.41 7.98 7.06
C LEU A 92 8.33 7.29 5.69
N LEU A 93 7.58 6.18 5.59
CA LEU A 93 7.43 5.46 4.33
C LEU A 93 6.69 6.31 3.28
N HIS A 94 5.70 7.10 3.68
CA HIS A 94 4.99 8.02 2.79
C HIS A 94 5.92 9.10 2.23
N LEU A 95 6.82 9.64 3.07
CA LEU A 95 7.84 10.59 2.63
C LEU A 95 8.84 9.94 1.66
N VAL A 96 9.23 8.68 1.91
CA VAL A 96 10.08 7.91 0.99
C VAL A 96 9.40 7.71 -0.35
N PHE A 97 8.11 7.35 -0.39
CA PHE A 97 7.34 7.25 -1.64
C PHE A 97 7.25 8.59 -2.38
N ALA A 98 6.95 9.68 -1.67
CA ALA A 98 6.87 11.01 -2.28
C ALA A 98 8.22 11.44 -2.87
N ALA A 99 9.31 11.28 -2.11
CA ALA A 99 10.66 11.60 -2.57
C ALA A 99 11.07 10.74 -3.77
N ALA A 100 10.77 9.44 -3.74
CA ALA A 100 11.05 8.53 -4.83
C ALA A 100 10.34 8.94 -6.12
N ILE A 101 9.06 9.28 -6.06
CA ILE A 101 8.29 9.74 -7.22
C ILE A 101 8.88 11.02 -7.79
N VAL A 102 9.20 12.00 -6.94
CA VAL A 102 9.78 13.28 -7.37
C VAL A 102 11.17 13.07 -8.00
N LEU A 103 12.06 12.33 -7.34
CA LEU A 103 13.41 12.06 -7.84
C LEU A 103 13.37 11.25 -9.14
N TRP A 104 12.52 10.23 -9.21
CA TRP A 104 12.32 9.45 -10.44
C TRP A 104 11.81 10.33 -11.57
N TYR A 105 10.86 11.24 -11.30
CA TYR A 105 10.36 12.18 -12.29
C TYR A 105 11.45 13.15 -12.76
N LEU A 106 12.25 13.71 -11.85
CA LEU A 106 13.39 14.57 -12.22
C LEU A 106 14.40 13.81 -13.08
N LEU A 107 14.77 12.59 -12.68
CA LEU A 107 15.64 11.71 -13.47
C LEU A 107 15.02 11.40 -14.84
N GLY A 108 13.71 11.24 -14.97
CA GLY A 108 13.06 10.90 -16.23
C GLY A 108 12.78 12.09 -17.17
N PHE A 109 12.46 13.26 -16.62
CA PHE A 109 11.81 14.34 -17.37
C PHE A 109 12.53 15.70 -17.30
N ALA A 110 13.46 15.90 -16.36
CA ALA A 110 14.18 17.17 -16.28
C ALA A 110 14.97 17.46 -17.57
N GLY A 111 14.81 18.66 -18.11
CA GLY A 111 15.41 19.10 -19.37
C GLY A 111 14.60 18.77 -20.63
N PHE A 112 13.43 18.14 -20.52
CA PHE A 112 12.57 17.77 -21.65
C PHE A 112 11.21 18.45 -21.59
N ARG A 113 10.68 18.88 -22.75
CA ARG A 113 9.27 19.24 -22.88
C ARG A 113 8.45 17.97 -22.70
N SER A 114 7.76 17.85 -21.57
CA SER A 114 7.14 16.60 -21.13
C SER A 114 5.83 16.81 -20.40
N LEU A 115 5.14 15.71 -20.13
CA LEU A 115 3.91 15.69 -19.33
C LEU A 115 4.21 16.16 -17.91
N SER A 116 3.30 16.95 -17.34
CA SER A 116 3.40 17.38 -15.95
C SER A 116 3.32 16.18 -14.98
N LEU A 117 3.96 16.28 -13.81
CA LEU A 117 3.91 15.24 -12.78
C LEU A 117 2.46 14.84 -12.41
N PRO A 118 1.50 15.78 -12.23
CA PRO A 118 0.10 15.41 -11.99
C PRO A 118 -0.51 14.55 -13.09
N ARG A 119 -0.17 14.81 -14.36
CA ARG A 119 -0.64 13.99 -15.48
C ARG A 119 -0.03 12.58 -15.45
N VAL A 120 1.28 12.49 -15.20
CA VAL A 120 2.00 11.20 -15.12
C VAL A 120 1.42 10.31 -14.02
N LEU A 121 0.97 10.89 -12.91
CA LEU A 121 0.40 10.17 -11.77
C LEU A 121 -1.12 10.00 -11.83
N GLY A 122 -1.80 10.50 -12.87
CA GLY A 122 -3.25 10.40 -12.98
C GLY A 122 -4.02 11.26 -11.97
N LEU A 123 -3.48 12.42 -11.59
CA LEU A 123 -4.13 13.41 -10.72
C LEU A 123 -5.01 14.41 -11.51
N GLU A 124 -4.86 14.48 -12.83
CA GLU A 124 -5.70 15.34 -13.66
C GLU A 124 -7.14 14.79 -13.73
N THR A 125 -8.12 15.65 -13.45
CA THR A 125 -9.54 15.32 -13.53
C THR A 125 -10.36 16.52 -13.99
N ALA A 126 -11.49 16.27 -14.66
CA ALA A 126 -12.42 17.31 -15.09
C ALA A 126 -13.25 17.89 -13.92
N SER A 127 -13.47 17.11 -12.86
CA SER A 127 -14.28 17.55 -11.71
C SER A 127 -13.82 16.85 -10.44
N LEU A 128 -12.95 17.52 -9.67
CA LEU A 128 -12.48 17.00 -8.39
C LEU A 128 -13.64 16.65 -7.43
N PRO A 129 -14.66 17.49 -7.20
CA PRO A 129 -15.75 17.15 -6.29
C PRO A 129 -16.48 15.85 -6.66
N ARG A 130 -16.67 15.59 -7.96
CA ARG A 130 -17.27 14.34 -8.44
C ARG A 130 -16.40 13.13 -8.12
N GLU A 131 -15.08 13.24 -8.29
CA GLU A 131 -14.15 12.16 -7.96
C GLU A 131 -14.13 11.87 -6.46
N LEU A 132 -14.15 12.93 -5.63
CA LEU A 132 -14.22 12.79 -4.17
C LEU A 132 -15.52 12.09 -3.74
N LEU A 133 -16.67 12.49 -4.29
CA LEU A 133 -17.97 11.85 -3.96
C LEU A 133 -18.01 10.38 -4.35
N VAL A 134 -17.47 10.02 -5.53
CA VAL A 134 -17.40 8.61 -5.91
C VAL A 134 -16.42 7.85 -5.03
N GLY A 135 -15.31 8.47 -4.63
CA GLY A 135 -14.38 7.87 -3.66
C GLY A 135 -15.05 7.60 -2.31
N LEU A 136 -15.84 8.54 -1.78
CA LEU A 136 -16.60 8.34 -0.55
C LEU A 136 -17.58 7.18 -0.67
N GLY A 137 -18.40 7.17 -1.74
CA GLY A 137 -19.35 6.08 -1.99
C GLY A 137 -18.66 4.73 -2.17
N ALA A 138 -17.54 4.70 -2.89
CA ALA A 138 -16.76 3.49 -3.09
C ALA A 138 -16.06 3.00 -1.82
N GLY A 139 -15.60 3.89 -0.94
CA GLY A 139 -15.03 3.53 0.35
C GLY A 139 -16.07 2.91 1.30
N VAL A 140 -17.28 3.46 1.35
CA VAL A 140 -18.41 2.83 2.08
C VAL A 140 -18.75 1.46 1.48
N GLY A 141 -18.83 1.37 0.14
CA GLY A 141 -19.04 0.09 -0.54
C GLY A 141 -17.94 -0.93 -0.27
N ALA A 142 -16.67 -0.49 -0.20
CA ALA A 142 -15.52 -1.33 0.11
C ALA A 142 -15.63 -1.94 1.51
N TRP A 143 -16.07 -1.17 2.52
CA TRP A 143 -16.36 -1.71 3.85
C TRP A 143 -17.34 -2.86 3.84
N VAL A 144 -18.48 -2.68 3.15
CA VAL A 144 -19.52 -3.72 3.06
C VAL A 144 -18.98 -4.98 2.38
N VAL A 145 -18.29 -4.81 1.25
CA VAL A 145 -17.72 -5.93 0.48
C VAL A 145 -16.64 -6.66 1.28
N VAL A 146 -15.71 -5.93 1.89
CA VAL A 146 -14.61 -6.52 2.64
C VAL A 146 -15.14 -7.27 3.86
N ILE A 147 -16.04 -6.69 4.65
CA ILE A 147 -16.65 -7.37 5.79
C ILE A 147 -17.35 -8.66 5.32
N ALA A 148 -18.18 -8.57 4.27
CA ALA A 148 -18.90 -9.74 3.78
C ALA A 148 -17.95 -10.87 3.35
N VAL A 149 -16.87 -10.56 2.63
CA VAL A 149 -15.89 -11.57 2.21
C VAL A 149 -15.10 -12.12 3.39
N LEU A 150 -14.67 -11.27 4.33
CA LEU A 150 -13.95 -11.72 5.52
C LEU A 150 -14.81 -12.61 6.41
N LEU A 151 -16.11 -12.34 6.52
CA LEU A 151 -17.06 -13.22 7.21
C LEU A 151 -17.17 -14.58 6.52
N VAL A 152 -17.32 -14.61 5.18
CA VAL A 152 -17.36 -15.87 4.42
C VAL A 152 -16.07 -16.66 4.59
N VAL A 153 -14.91 -16.01 4.46
CA VAL A 153 -13.60 -16.66 4.65
C VAL A 153 -13.44 -17.16 6.08
N GLY A 154 -13.84 -16.37 7.08
CA GLY A 154 -13.83 -16.77 8.49
C GLY A 154 -14.72 -17.99 8.74
N LEU A 155 -15.93 -18.03 8.19
CA LEU A 155 -16.82 -19.19 8.27
C LEU A 155 -16.21 -20.44 7.62
N VAL A 156 -15.53 -20.29 6.48
CA VAL A 156 -14.82 -21.40 5.84
C VAL A 156 -13.67 -21.90 6.71
N ILE A 157 -12.90 -21.00 7.33
CA ILE A 157 -11.82 -21.36 8.26
C ILE A 157 -12.40 -22.14 9.45
N VAL A 158 -13.46 -21.64 10.08
CA VAL A 158 -14.12 -22.33 11.21
C VAL A 158 -14.65 -23.70 10.79
N ALA A 159 -15.29 -23.79 9.62
CA ALA A 159 -15.84 -25.05 9.12
C ALA A 159 -14.77 -26.09 8.75
N THR A 160 -13.55 -25.68 8.42
CA THR A 160 -12.48 -26.59 7.96
C THR A 160 -11.38 -26.85 8.98
N GLY A 161 -11.12 -25.89 9.88
CA GLY A 161 -10.03 -25.94 10.86
C GLY A 161 -10.44 -25.62 12.30
N GLY A 162 -11.73 -25.35 12.56
CA GLY A 162 -12.25 -24.98 13.88
C GLY A 162 -12.02 -23.51 14.25
N GLU A 163 -12.59 -23.09 15.38
CA GLU A 163 -12.50 -21.69 15.86
C GLU A 163 -11.06 -21.28 16.21
N ASP A 164 -10.23 -22.23 16.65
CA ASP A 164 -8.82 -22.00 16.99
C ASP A 164 -7.96 -21.59 15.79
N ALA A 165 -8.43 -21.82 14.57
CA ALA A 165 -7.75 -21.39 13.35
C ALA A 165 -7.98 -19.90 13.03
N LEU A 166 -8.91 -19.23 13.71
CA LEU A 166 -9.10 -17.78 13.55
C LEU A 166 -8.01 -16.99 14.28
N PRO A 167 -7.57 -15.85 13.73
CA PRO A 167 -6.68 -14.93 14.45
C PRO A 167 -7.35 -14.45 15.74
N ARG A 168 -6.67 -14.62 16.87
CA ARG A 168 -7.21 -14.24 18.19
C ARG A 168 -6.93 -12.79 18.58
N GLU A 169 -5.89 -12.19 18.01
CA GLU A 169 -5.47 -10.83 18.31
C GLU A 169 -5.15 -10.08 17.01
N PRO A 170 -5.47 -8.79 16.91
CA PRO A 170 -5.01 -7.95 15.80
C PRO A 170 -3.48 -7.74 15.87
N PRO A 171 -2.83 -7.32 14.77
CA PRO A 171 -1.40 -7.05 14.80
C PRO A 171 -1.12 -5.88 15.75
N ALA A 172 -0.05 -5.97 16.55
CA ALA A 172 0.24 -5.01 17.63
C ALA A 172 0.25 -3.52 17.20
N MET A 173 0.62 -3.25 15.95
CA MET A 173 0.61 -1.90 15.38
C MET A 173 -0.80 -1.29 15.32
N ILE A 174 -1.84 -2.11 15.10
CA ILE A 174 -3.21 -1.64 14.90
C ILE A 174 -3.81 -1.08 16.21
N PRO A 175 -3.81 -1.80 17.35
CA PRO A 175 -4.20 -1.23 18.64
C PRO A 175 -3.32 -0.04 19.06
N TRP A 176 -2.02 -0.08 18.77
CA TRP A 176 -1.13 1.04 19.08
C TRP A 176 -1.55 2.33 18.36
N ILE A 177 -1.81 2.28 17.05
CA ILE A 177 -2.29 3.44 16.29
C ILE A 177 -3.68 3.87 16.79
N ALA A 178 -4.56 2.92 17.11
CA ALA A 178 -5.90 3.21 17.62
C ALA A 178 -5.89 3.99 18.95
N GLY A 179 -4.87 3.77 19.79
CA GLY A 179 -4.64 4.50 21.04
C GLY A 179 -4.09 5.93 20.88
N LEU A 180 -3.68 6.33 19.66
CA LEU A 180 -3.14 7.67 19.41
C LEU A 180 -4.25 8.75 19.39
N PRO A 181 -3.89 10.05 19.53
CA PRO A 181 -4.85 11.14 19.40
C PRO A 181 -5.63 11.06 18.09
N ILE A 182 -6.92 11.43 18.12
CA ILE A 182 -7.82 11.38 16.93
C ILE A 182 -7.19 12.10 15.72
N ALA A 183 -6.56 13.26 15.95
CA ALA A 183 -5.90 14.02 14.90
C ALA A 183 -4.77 13.23 14.22
N VAL A 184 -4.01 12.43 14.98
CA VAL A 184 -2.93 11.58 14.43
C VAL A 184 -3.52 10.44 13.60
N ARG A 185 -4.56 9.76 14.10
CA ARG A 185 -5.24 8.68 13.36
C ARG A 185 -5.82 9.17 12.03
N LEU A 186 -6.45 10.34 12.04
CA LEU A 186 -6.93 11.01 10.83
C LEU A 186 -5.77 11.36 9.88
N ALA A 187 -4.68 11.92 10.41
CA ALA A 187 -3.51 12.26 9.60
C ALA A 187 -2.87 11.02 8.96
N VAL A 188 -2.76 9.91 9.70
CA VAL A 188 -2.26 8.63 9.16
C VAL A 188 -3.16 8.14 8.03
N SER A 189 -4.48 8.10 8.25
CA SER A 189 -5.45 7.63 7.25
C SER A 189 -5.41 8.45 5.96
N LEU A 190 -5.37 9.78 6.08
CA LEU A 190 -5.26 10.70 4.94
C LEU A 190 -3.90 10.55 4.24
N SER A 191 -2.82 10.38 5.00
CA SER A 191 -1.47 10.25 4.48
C SER A 191 -1.28 8.93 3.73
N ALA A 192 -1.73 7.81 4.31
CA ALA A 192 -1.70 6.49 3.68
C ALA A 192 -2.51 6.50 2.38
N GLY A 193 -3.78 6.92 2.46
CA GLY A 193 -4.64 7.02 1.29
C GLY A 193 -4.08 7.92 0.18
N PHE A 194 -3.32 8.98 0.51
CA PHE A 194 -2.71 9.83 -0.53
C PHE A 194 -1.41 9.24 -1.10
N PHE A 195 -0.42 8.99 -0.25
CA PHE A 195 0.93 8.65 -0.72
C PHE A 195 1.06 7.22 -1.22
N GLU A 196 0.32 6.27 -0.63
CA GLU A 196 0.31 4.90 -1.14
C GLU A 196 -0.40 4.84 -2.49
N GLU A 197 -1.52 5.53 -2.67
CA GLU A 197 -2.21 5.55 -3.97
C GLU A 197 -1.39 6.26 -5.05
N LEU A 198 -0.65 7.32 -4.71
CA LEU A 198 0.32 7.92 -5.65
C LEU A 198 1.37 6.90 -6.11
N PHE A 199 1.91 6.10 -5.20
CA PHE A 199 2.96 5.13 -5.52
C PHE A 199 2.41 3.89 -6.23
N PHE A 200 1.42 3.21 -5.66
CA PHE A 200 0.93 1.95 -6.19
C PHE A 200 0.00 2.14 -7.40
N ARG A 201 -0.87 3.15 -7.40
CA ARG A 201 -1.91 3.32 -8.43
C ARG A 201 -1.54 4.38 -9.45
N GLY A 202 -0.91 5.47 -9.00
CA GLY A 202 -0.38 6.50 -9.89
C GLY A 202 0.92 6.09 -10.60
N PHE A 203 1.86 5.47 -9.87
CA PHE A 203 3.17 5.13 -10.41
C PHE A 203 3.31 3.66 -10.85
N LEU A 204 3.01 2.67 -10.00
CA LEU A 204 3.25 1.26 -10.34
C LEU A 204 2.20 0.70 -11.31
N GLN A 205 0.91 0.85 -11.02
CA GLN A 205 -0.17 0.20 -11.78
C GLN A 205 -0.15 0.50 -13.30
N PRO A 206 0.14 1.71 -13.79
CA PRO A 206 0.24 1.96 -15.23
C PRO A 206 1.38 1.17 -15.89
N ARG A 207 2.45 0.86 -15.14
CA ARG A 207 3.62 0.12 -15.62
C ARG A 207 3.42 -1.39 -15.49
N THR A 208 2.78 -1.84 -14.41
CA THR A 208 2.75 -3.26 -14.03
C THR A 208 1.40 -3.92 -14.21
N GLY A 209 0.34 -3.14 -14.43
CA GLY A 209 -1.04 -3.63 -14.43
C GLY A 209 -1.59 -3.88 -13.02
N VAL A 210 -2.85 -4.31 -12.98
CA VAL A 210 -3.60 -4.51 -11.71
C VAL A 210 -2.96 -5.60 -10.85
N ALA A 211 -2.73 -6.79 -11.42
CA ALA A 211 -2.32 -7.96 -10.66
C ALA A 211 -1.00 -7.74 -9.91
N LEU A 212 0.04 -7.24 -10.62
CA LEU A 212 1.35 -7.04 -10.00
C LEU A 212 1.36 -5.82 -9.05
N SER A 213 0.66 -4.73 -9.37
CA SER A 213 0.51 -3.62 -8.41
C SER A 213 -0.19 -4.07 -7.13
N THR A 214 -1.26 -4.88 -7.24
CA THR A 214 -1.93 -5.45 -6.08
C THR A 214 -1.04 -6.41 -5.29
N ALA A 215 -0.29 -7.29 -5.96
CA ALA A 215 0.63 -8.19 -5.28
C ALA A 215 1.71 -7.43 -4.50
N LEU A 216 2.30 -6.39 -5.09
CA LEU A 216 3.28 -5.53 -4.41
C LEU A 216 2.65 -4.78 -3.22
N PHE A 217 1.41 -4.32 -3.34
CA PHE A 217 0.69 -3.68 -2.23
C PHE A 217 0.44 -4.65 -1.07
N VAL A 218 0.01 -5.87 -1.35
CA VAL A 218 -0.20 -6.90 -0.31
C VAL A 218 1.13 -7.28 0.35
N LEU A 219 2.20 -7.42 -0.44
CA LEU A 219 3.54 -7.72 0.09
C LEU A 219 4.08 -6.63 1.02
N ALA A 220 3.77 -5.36 0.75
CA ALA A 220 4.11 -4.24 1.64
C ALA A 220 3.53 -4.39 3.05
N HIS A 221 2.48 -5.19 3.20
CA HIS A 221 1.78 -5.46 4.47
C HIS A 221 2.07 -6.86 5.03
N ALA A 222 3.02 -7.60 4.45
CA ALA A 222 3.28 -9.00 4.84
C ALA A 222 3.74 -9.16 6.30
N ASN A 223 4.35 -8.12 6.89
CA ASN A 223 4.80 -8.09 8.28
C ASN A 223 3.65 -8.07 9.31
N TYR A 224 2.41 -7.96 8.85
CA TYR A 224 1.26 -8.14 9.70
C TYR A 224 1.05 -9.60 10.12
N GLU A 225 1.60 -10.56 9.36
CA GLU A 225 1.57 -12.00 9.68
C GLU A 225 0.17 -12.58 9.95
N GLN A 226 -0.87 -11.95 9.41
CA GLN A 226 -2.26 -12.36 9.57
C GLN A 226 -2.92 -12.63 8.22
N PRO A 227 -3.04 -13.91 7.80
CA PRO A 227 -3.55 -14.27 6.48
C PRO A 227 -4.93 -13.68 6.17
N LEU A 228 -5.85 -13.70 7.14
CA LEU A 228 -7.21 -13.15 6.96
C LEU A 228 -7.18 -11.64 6.66
N MET A 229 -6.28 -10.90 7.30
CA MET A 229 -6.12 -9.47 7.02
C MET A 229 -5.47 -9.22 5.65
N LEU A 230 -4.49 -10.04 5.25
CA LEU A 230 -3.90 -9.95 3.91
C LEU A 230 -4.94 -10.20 2.80
N VAL A 231 -5.94 -11.05 3.03
CA VAL A 231 -7.09 -11.21 2.13
C VAL A 231 -7.88 -9.90 2.03
N GLY A 232 -8.18 -9.25 3.16
CA GLY A 232 -8.84 -7.94 3.17
C GLY A 232 -8.06 -6.87 2.40
N ILE A 233 -6.75 -6.78 2.65
CA ILE A 233 -5.82 -5.85 1.97
C ILE A 233 -5.77 -6.13 0.47
N ALA A 234 -5.76 -7.41 0.05
CA ALA A 234 -5.79 -7.78 -1.35
C ALA A 234 -7.09 -7.32 -2.03
N LEU A 235 -8.24 -7.53 -1.39
CA LEU A 235 -9.55 -7.11 -1.90
C LEU A 235 -9.64 -5.58 -2.03
N LEU A 236 -9.22 -4.84 -1.00
CA LEU A 236 -9.15 -3.38 -1.05
C LEU A 236 -8.28 -2.90 -2.19
N SER A 237 -7.10 -3.49 -2.34
CA SER A 237 -6.19 -3.15 -3.41
C SER A 237 -6.79 -3.37 -4.80
N LEU A 238 -7.53 -4.48 -4.99
CA LEU A 238 -8.25 -4.74 -6.24
C LEU A 238 -9.37 -3.71 -6.49
N ILE A 239 -10.14 -3.36 -5.46
CA ILE A 239 -11.18 -2.33 -5.55
C ILE A 239 -10.57 -0.99 -5.99
N PHE A 240 -9.50 -0.54 -5.33
CA PHE A 240 -8.80 0.71 -5.66
C PHE A 240 -8.21 0.66 -7.06
N ALA A 241 -7.55 -0.43 -7.44
CA ALA A 241 -6.99 -0.58 -8.77
C ALA A 241 -8.08 -0.53 -9.86
N GLN A 242 -9.25 -1.12 -9.62
CA GLN A 242 -10.37 -1.10 -10.55
C GLN A 242 -11.08 0.27 -10.60
N LEU A 243 -11.16 0.98 -9.47
CA LEU A 243 -11.60 2.38 -9.42
C LEU A 243 -10.73 3.26 -10.32
N VAL A 244 -9.41 3.13 -10.23
CA VAL A 244 -8.48 3.89 -11.08
C VAL A 244 -8.65 3.52 -12.56
N ARG A 245 -8.84 2.24 -12.89
CA ARG A 245 -9.14 1.82 -14.28
C ARG A 245 -10.44 2.41 -14.81
N TRP A 246 -11.49 2.41 -13.99
CA TRP A 246 -12.80 2.93 -14.38
C TRP A 246 -12.78 4.45 -14.54
N ARG A 247 -12.19 5.16 -13.58
CA ARG A 247 -12.25 6.62 -13.50
C ARG A 247 -11.10 7.32 -14.20
N ARG A 248 -10.06 6.57 -14.58
CA ARG A 248 -8.85 7.05 -15.29
C ARG A 248 -8.12 8.19 -14.55
N ASN A 249 -8.29 8.24 -13.23
CA ASN A 249 -7.61 9.13 -12.31
C ASN A 249 -7.61 8.49 -10.92
N ILE A 250 -6.72 8.93 -10.02
CA ILE A 250 -6.49 8.27 -8.73
C ILE A 250 -7.31 8.84 -7.56
N TRP A 251 -7.98 9.98 -7.72
CA TRP A 251 -8.72 10.64 -6.64
C TRP A 251 -9.77 9.77 -5.95
N PRO A 252 -10.61 8.98 -6.67
CA PRO A 252 -11.57 8.10 -6.03
C PRO A 252 -10.91 7.04 -5.16
N ALA A 253 -9.76 6.50 -5.59
CA ALA A 253 -9.01 5.52 -4.83
C ALA A 253 -8.37 6.15 -3.58
N ILE A 254 -7.78 7.36 -3.69
CA ILE A 254 -7.25 8.13 -2.55
C ILE A 254 -8.31 8.28 -1.46
N VAL A 255 -9.50 8.74 -1.84
CA VAL A 255 -10.57 9.00 -0.87
C VAL A 255 -11.16 7.71 -0.31
N ALA A 256 -11.36 6.68 -1.15
CA ALA A 256 -11.87 5.39 -0.70
C ALA A 256 -10.91 4.74 0.31
N HIS A 257 -9.60 4.79 0.04
CA HIS A 257 -8.56 4.28 0.92
C HIS A 257 -8.52 5.05 2.24
N ALA A 258 -8.40 6.38 2.18
CA ALA A 258 -8.37 7.21 3.39
C ALA A 258 -9.64 7.05 4.25
N LEU A 259 -10.81 6.92 3.62
CA LEU A 259 -12.07 6.65 4.34
C LEU A 259 -12.04 5.28 4.99
N PHE A 260 -11.55 4.25 4.29
CA PHE A 260 -11.47 2.90 4.83
C PHE A 260 -10.64 2.88 6.11
N ASP A 261 -9.43 3.42 6.04
CA ASP A 261 -8.51 3.49 7.19
C ASP A 261 -9.07 4.34 8.32
N ALA A 262 -9.69 5.48 8.00
CA ALA A 262 -10.26 6.36 9.00
C ALA A 262 -11.39 5.67 9.78
N VAL A 263 -12.31 4.98 9.10
CA VAL A 263 -13.36 4.21 9.78
C VAL A 263 -12.75 3.07 10.61
N GLN A 264 -11.70 2.42 10.12
CA GLN A 264 -11.01 1.36 10.85
C GLN A 264 -10.42 1.88 12.16
N LEU A 265 -9.64 2.98 12.11
CA LEU A 265 -8.88 3.51 13.24
C LEU A 265 -9.71 4.39 14.19
N LEU A 266 -10.78 5.02 13.71
CA LEU A 266 -11.63 5.91 14.51
C LEU A 266 -12.85 5.21 15.09
N VAL A 267 -13.35 4.15 14.45
CA VAL A 267 -14.61 3.51 14.83
C VAL A 267 -14.39 2.03 15.14
N VAL A 268 -13.97 1.23 14.16
CA VAL A 268 -14.01 -0.24 14.27
C VAL A 268 -13.04 -0.76 15.32
N VAL A 269 -11.77 -0.36 15.27
CA VAL A 269 -10.75 -0.84 16.20
C VAL A 269 -11.01 -0.34 17.62
N PRO A 270 -11.26 0.96 17.88
CA PRO A 270 -11.61 1.42 19.23
C PRO A 270 -12.83 0.70 19.82
N MET A 271 -13.89 0.51 19.02
CA MET A 271 -15.07 -0.23 19.45
C MET A 271 -14.74 -1.69 19.80
N ALA A 272 -13.95 -2.37 18.97
CA ALA A 272 -13.54 -3.75 19.22
C ALA A 272 -12.71 -3.88 20.52
N LEU A 273 -11.79 -2.94 20.78
CA LEU A 273 -10.99 -2.92 22.01
C LEU A 273 -11.86 -2.70 23.25
N GLU A 274 -12.83 -1.78 23.18
CA GLU A 274 -13.77 -1.52 24.28
C GLU A 274 -14.63 -2.75 24.63
N PHE A 275 -15.06 -3.53 23.64
CA PHE A 275 -15.77 -4.79 23.87
C PHE A 275 -14.88 -5.84 24.54
N LEU A 276 -13.64 -5.98 24.09
CA LEU A 276 -12.67 -6.92 24.68
C LEU A 276 -12.36 -6.55 26.14
N GLU A 277 -12.20 -5.26 26.45
CA GLU A 277 -11.97 -4.76 27.81
C GLU A 277 -13.16 -5.02 28.75
N ARG A 278 -14.39 -4.99 28.22
CA ARG A 278 -15.62 -5.24 28.99
C ARG A 278 -15.92 -6.72 29.24
N GLY A 279 -15.23 -7.64 28.57
CA GLY A 279 -15.52 -9.07 28.65
C GLY A 279 -16.89 -9.46 28.05
N GLU A 280 -17.47 -8.59 27.22
CA GLU A 280 -18.71 -8.86 26.49
C GLU A 280 -18.37 -9.54 25.16
N ALA A 281 -19.06 -10.64 24.81
CA ALA A 281 -18.94 -11.19 23.47
C ALA A 281 -19.37 -10.10 22.46
N GLY A 282 -18.48 -9.72 21.55
CA GLY A 282 -18.75 -8.66 20.58
C GLY A 282 -20.03 -8.94 19.78
N PRO A 283 -20.67 -7.90 19.19
CA PRO A 283 -22.00 -7.99 18.57
C PRO A 283 -22.11 -8.91 17.34
N TRP A 284 -21.02 -9.59 16.96
CA TRP A 284 -20.88 -10.41 15.77
C TRP A 284 -20.84 -11.91 16.04
N LEU A 285 -20.89 -12.33 17.31
CA LEU A 285 -21.06 -13.74 17.71
C LEU A 285 -22.40 -13.89 18.46
N PRO A 286 -23.40 -14.58 17.91
CA PRO A 286 -24.50 -15.04 18.74
C PRO A 286 -23.91 -16.05 19.73
N ILE A 287 -23.93 -15.69 21.02
CA ILE A 287 -23.64 -16.60 22.11
C ILE A 287 -24.68 -17.73 22.03
N ALA A 288 -24.31 -18.86 21.45
CA ALA A 288 -25.01 -20.11 21.70
C ALA A 288 -24.67 -20.48 23.15
N GLY A 289 -25.61 -20.18 24.06
CA GLY A 289 -25.48 -20.51 25.46
C GLY A 289 -25.32 -22.02 25.69
N LEU A 290 -24.33 -22.36 26.50
CA LEU A 290 -24.23 -23.59 27.28
C LEU A 290 -23.57 -23.13 28.61
N GLY A 291 -24.20 -23.21 29.78
CA GLY A 291 -25.09 -24.28 30.23
C GLY A 291 -24.22 -25.42 30.73
#